data_AF-A0A8T8E099-F1
#
_entry.id   AF-A0A8T8E099-F1
#
_cell.length_a   1.000
_cell.length_b   1.000
_cell.length_c   1.000
_cell.angle_alpha   90.00
_cell.angle_beta   90.00
_cell.angle_gamma   90.00
#
_symmetry.space_group_name_H-M   'P 1'
#
loop_
_entity.id
_entity.type
_entity.pdbx_description
1 polymer ?
#
loop_
_entity_poly.entity_id
_entity_poly.type
_entity_poly.pdbx_seq_one_letter_code
_entity_poly.pdbx_strand_id
1 'polypeptide(L)'
;MKHEEHVRSTGEIGWHKIADYPEFVKFQYGDSPYRVVVHKNDRGHFEALFTSWYGGASYRVRGNCGGGHKGRMLALVAARDWMDDNRYGCAPPRDMAVEAGQVEAY
;
A
#
# COMPACT_ATOMS: atom_id res chain seq x y z
N MET A 1 17.91 -15.69 5.06
CA MET A 1 17.12 -14.57 5.61
C MET A 1 17.82 -13.31 5.12
N LYS A 2 17.35 -12.68 4.05
CA LYS A 2 18.06 -11.56 3.42
C LYS A 2 17.08 -10.43 3.11
N HIS A 3 17.51 -9.23 3.51
CA HIS A 3 17.02 -7.91 3.15
C HIS A 3 15.83 -7.35 3.94
N GLU A 4 16.02 -7.11 5.24
CA GLU A 4 15.50 -5.85 5.80
C GLU A 4 16.59 -4.79 5.60
N GLU A 5 16.58 -4.14 4.43
CA GLU A 5 17.15 -2.80 4.39
C GLU A 5 16.29 -1.95 5.32
N HIS A 6 16.93 -1.38 6.33
CA HIS A 6 16.32 -0.42 7.25
C HIS A 6 15.69 0.70 6.42
N VAL A 7 14.37 0.68 6.25
CA VAL A 7 13.64 1.74 5.55
C VAL A 7 13.88 3.00 6.38
N ARG A 8 14.54 4.01 5.79
CA ARG A 8 14.76 5.29 6.48
C ARG A 8 13.41 5.85 6.90
N SER A 9 13.31 6.32 8.14
CA SER A 9 12.05 6.86 8.65
C SER A 9 11.64 8.08 7.86
N THR A 10 10.45 8.07 7.27
CA THR A 10 9.86 9.22 6.57
C THR A 10 9.31 10.24 7.56
N GLY A 11 9.00 9.80 8.79
CA GLY A 11 8.32 10.63 9.80
C GLY A 11 6.84 10.88 9.49
N GLU A 12 6.31 10.29 8.42
CA GLU A 12 4.90 10.40 8.05
C GLU A 12 4.08 9.31 8.76
N ILE A 13 2.93 9.70 9.32
CA ILE A 13 2.00 8.78 9.98
C ILE A 13 0.88 8.44 8.99
N GLY A 14 0.47 7.17 8.95
CA GLY A 14 -0.63 6.73 8.10
C GLY A 14 -0.23 6.41 6.66
N TRP A 15 -1.24 6.23 5.80
CA TRP A 15 -1.04 5.95 4.38
C TRP A 15 -0.61 7.19 3.62
N HIS A 16 0.56 7.13 2.99
CA HIS A 16 1.12 8.21 2.18
C HIS A 16 1.66 7.68 0.86
N LYS A 17 1.73 8.53 -0.15
CA LYS A 17 2.19 8.17 -1.49
C LYS A 17 3.71 8.29 -1.56
N ILE A 18 4.38 7.23 -1.99
CA ILE A 18 5.85 7.17 -2.11
C ILE A 18 6.35 7.08 -3.55
N ALA A 19 5.47 6.78 -4.52
CA ALA A 19 5.79 6.82 -5.94
C ALA A 19 4.55 7.12 -6.79
N ASP A 20 4.70 7.92 -7.83
CA ASP A 20 3.66 8.26 -8.80
C ASP A 20 4.25 8.30 -10.22
N TYR A 21 3.94 7.27 -11.00
CA TYR A 21 4.32 7.13 -12.40
C TYR A 21 3.05 6.86 -13.24
N PRO A 22 3.12 7.03 -14.58
CA PRO A 22 1.97 6.78 -15.45
C PRO A 22 1.34 5.40 -15.28
N GLU A 23 2.17 4.37 -15.12
CA GLU A 23 1.75 2.96 -15.05
C GLU A 23 1.78 2.37 -13.64
N PHE A 24 2.11 3.18 -12.64
CA PHE A 24 2.39 2.70 -11.29
C PHE A 24 2.20 3.79 -10.24
N VAL A 25 1.45 3.53 -9.17
CA VAL A 25 1.37 4.37 -7.98
C VAL A 25 1.56 3.49 -6.76
N LYS A 26 2.38 3.94 -5.82
CA LYS A 26 2.69 3.19 -4.60
C LYS A 26 2.42 4.03 -3.38
N PHE A 27 1.69 3.44 -2.44
CA PHE A 27 1.44 3.97 -1.11
C PHE A 27 2.13 3.11 -0.06
N GLN A 28 2.46 3.71 1.07
CA GLN A 28 3.10 3.11 2.21
C GLN A 28 2.39 3.54 3.49
N TYR A 29 2.28 2.64 4.45
CA TYR A 29 1.79 2.98 5.79
C TYR A 29 2.98 3.27 6.71
N GLY A 30 3.13 4.52 7.15
CA GLY A 30 4.24 4.95 8.01
C GLY A 30 5.60 4.41 7.55
N ASP A 31 6.45 3.99 8.48
CA ASP A 31 7.73 3.32 8.15
C ASP A 31 7.63 1.80 8.07
N SER A 32 6.40 1.28 7.99
CA SER A 32 6.14 -0.16 7.97
C SER A 32 6.46 -0.78 6.60
N PRO A 33 6.52 -2.11 6.48
CA PRO A 33 6.69 -2.81 5.20
C PRO A 33 5.40 -2.92 4.36
N TYR A 34 4.30 -2.31 4.79
CA TYR A 34 3.00 -2.41 4.13
C TYR A 34 2.88 -1.44 2.97
N ARG A 35 2.41 -1.94 1.83
CA ARG A 35 2.24 -1.14 0.60
C ARG A 35 0.91 -1.44 -0.06
N VAL A 36 0.33 -0.39 -0.64
CA VAL A 36 -0.76 -0.49 -1.61
C VAL A 36 -0.21 -0.03 -2.95
N VAL A 37 -0.38 -0.86 -3.98
CA VAL A 37 0.18 -0.66 -5.31
C VAL A 37 -0.96 -0.61 -6.31
N VAL A 38 -1.01 0.46 -7.09
CA VAL A 38 -1.81 0.52 -8.31
C VAL A 38 -0.85 0.36 -9.47
N HIS A 39 -1.01 -0.67 -10.30
CA HIS A 39 -0.13 -0.88 -11.45
C HIS A 39 -0.91 -1.31 -12.68
N LYS A 40 -0.36 -1.05 -13.87
CA LYS A 40 -0.83 -1.64 -15.11
C LYS A 40 -0.24 -3.04 -15.28
N ASN A 41 -1.07 -4.02 -15.58
CA ASN A 41 -0.67 -5.39 -15.87
C ASN A 41 -0.30 -5.56 -17.36
N ASP A 42 0.22 -6.74 -17.71
CA ASP A 42 0.67 -7.06 -19.07
C ASP A 42 -0.45 -6.97 -20.12
N ARG A 43 -1.71 -7.03 -19.70
CA ARG A 43 -2.89 -6.88 -20.55
C ARG A 43 -3.33 -5.43 -20.73
N GLY A 44 -2.58 -4.48 -20.16
CA GLY A 44 -2.87 -3.06 -20.22
C GLY A 44 -3.99 -2.60 -19.29
N HIS A 45 -4.44 -3.45 -18.35
CA HIS A 45 -5.43 -3.10 -17.34
C HIS A 45 -4.77 -2.66 -16.04
N PHE A 46 -5.39 -1.71 -15.36
CA PHE A 46 -4.94 -1.34 -14.01
C PHE A 46 -5.52 -2.29 -12.96
N GLU A 47 -4.74 -2.57 -11.93
CA GLU A 47 -5.13 -3.36 -10.75
C GLU A 47 -4.66 -2.65 -9.48
N ALA A 48 -5.33 -2.95 -8.35
CA ALA A 48 -4.92 -2.51 -7.03
C ALA A 48 -4.55 -3.73 -6.17
N LEU A 49 -3.35 -3.71 -5.60
CA LEU A 49 -2.75 -4.80 -4.84
C LEU A 49 -2.28 -4.31 -3.48
N PHE A 50 -2.55 -5.10 -2.44
CA PHE A 50 -1.92 -4.95 -1.14
C PHE A 50 -0.73 -5.92 -1.02
N THR A 51 0.39 -5.46 -0.45
CA THR A 51 1.59 -6.28 -0.26
C THR A 51 2.31 -5.91 1.05
N SER A 52 2.98 -6.89 1.67
CA SER A 52 3.78 -6.70 2.89
C SER A 52 5.01 -7.62 2.94
N TRP A 53 6.00 -7.33 3.79
CA TRP A 53 7.18 -8.19 4.01
C TRP A 53 6.91 -9.34 4.98
N TYR A 54 5.91 -9.20 5.84
CA TYR A 54 5.43 -10.30 6.68
C TYR A 54 4.82 -11.34 5.77
N GLY A 55 5.58 -12.40 5.49
CA GLY A 55 5.21 -13.47 4.57
C GLY A 55 3.78 -13.94 4.82
N GLY A 56 2.91 -13.61 3.86
CA GLY A 56 1.46 -13.76 3.89
C GLY A 56 0.88 -13.23 2.58
N ALA A 57 -0.32 -13.65 2.20
CA ALA A 57 -0.85 -13.40 0.86
C ALA A 57 -0.95 -11.90 0.55
N SER A 58 -0.15 -11.43 -0.42
CA SER A 58 -0.45 -10.19 -1.15
C SER A 58 -1.78 -10.38 -1.87
N TYR A 59 -2.84 -9.79 -1.36
CA TYR A 59 -4.17 -9.96 -1.93
C TYR A 59 -4.51 -8.82 -2.87
N ARG A 60 -5.11 -9.19 -4.00
CA ARG A 60 -5.63 -8.25 -4.99
C ARG A 60 -6.89 -7.62 -4.41
N VAL A 61 -6.84 -6.30 -4.19
CA VAL A 61 -7.97 -5.51 -3.70
C VAL A 61 -8.98 -5.29 -4.82
N ARG A 62 -8.49 -5.08 -6.06
CA ARG A 62 -9.34 -4.95 -7.25
C ARG A 62 -8.66 -5.49 -8.50
N GLY A 63 -9.37 -6.37 -9.21
CA GLY A 63 -8.95 -6.87 -10.52
C GLY A 63 -9.23 -5.91 -11.67
N ASN A 64 -8.86 -6.32 -12.89
CA ASN A 64 -8.92 -5.53 -14.14
C ASN A 64 -9.88 -4.33 -14.11
N CYS A 65 -9.34 -3.15 -13.82
CA CYS A 65 -10.08 -1.90 -13.81
C CYS A 65 -10.32 -1.31 -15.21
N GLY A 66 -9.97 -2.03 -16.27
CA GLY A 66 -9.97 -1.49 -17.64
C GLY A 66 -8.65 -0.79 -18.00
N GLY A 67 -8.54 -0.37 -19.26
CA GLY A 67 -7.32 0.27 -19.80
C GLY A 67 -7.34 1.80 -19.73
N GLY A 68 -6.15 2.38 -19.84
CA GLY A 68 -5.97 3.84 -19.91
C GLY A 68 -6.35 4.58 -18.61
N HIS A 69 -6.61 5.89 -18.74
CA HIS A 69 -6.83 6.76 -17.58
C HIS A 69 -8.05 6.39 -16.73
N LYS A 70 -9.13 5.90 -17.34
CA LYS A 70 -10.32 5.44 -16.61
C LYS A 70 -10.02 4.23 -15.72
N GLY A 71 -9.21 3.28 -16.22
CA GLY A 71 -8.81 2.13 -15.42
C GLY A 71 -7.89 2.49 -14.27
N ARG A 72 -6.93 3.40 -14.50
CA ARG A 72 -6.08 3.94 -13.44
C ARG A 72 -6.90 4.59 -12.33
N MET A 73 -7.89 5.40 -12.70
CA MET A 73 -8.78 6.07 -11.74
C MET A 73 -9.57 5.06 -10.89
N LEU A 74 -10.16 4.04 -11.51
CA LEU A 74 -10.91 3.00 -10.79
C LEU A 74 -10.04 2.18 -9.83
N ALA A 75 -8.80 1.88 -10.23
CA ALA A 75 -7.84 1.20 -9.35
C ALA A 75 -7.39 2.10 -8.19
N LEU A 76 -7.20 3.41 -8.45
CA LEU A 76 -6.87 4.39 -7.40
C LEU A 76 -8.00 4.56 -6.39
N VAL A 77 -9.25 4.62 -6.84
CA VAL A 77 -10.41 4.68 -5.93
C VAL A 77 -10.45 3.45 -5.05
N ALA A 78 -10.30 2.25 -5.62
CA ALA A 78 -10.31 1.03 -4.82
C ALA A 78 -9.13 0.93 -3.84
N ALA A 79 -7.94 1.38 -4.25
CA ALA A 79 -6.80 1.50 -3.35
C ALA A 79 -7.10 2.46 -2.20
N ARG A 80 -7.76 3.59 -2.48
CA ARG A 80 -8.13 4.59 -1.49
C ARG A 80 -9.16 4.06 -0.50
N ASP A 81 -10.26 3.49 -0.99
CA ASP A 81 -11.32 2.91 -0.16
C ASP A 81 -10.72 1.88 0.81
N TRP A 82 -9.85 1.01 0.31
CA TRP A 82 -9.18 0.02 1.15
C TRP A 82 -8.25 0.66 2.20
N MET A 83 -7.50 1.70 1.84
CA MET A 83 -6.64 2.42 2.79
C MET A 83 -7.46 3.15 3.87
N ASP A 84 -8.64 3.66 3.52
CA ASP A 84 -9.54 4.33 4.46
C ASP A 84 -10.19 3.31 5.43
N ASP A 85 -10.60 2.14 4.93
CA ASP A 85 -11.06 1.02 5.77
C ASP A 85 -9.95 0.51 6.72
N ASN A 86 -8.69 0.64 6.28
CA ASN A 86 -7.49 0.26 7.03
C ASN A 86 -6.69 1.49 7.47
N ARG A 87 -7.36 2.56 7.93
CA ARG A 87 -6.71 3.86 8.22
C ARG A 87 -5.57 3.81 9.24
N TYR A 88 -5.59 2.81 10.13
CA TYR A 88 -4.55 2.57 11.14
C TYR A 88 -3.58 1.44 10.74
N GLY A 89 -3.55 1.09 9.45
CA GLY A 89 -2.91 -0.12 8.97
C GLY A 89 -3.75 -1.36 9.27
N CYS A 90 -3.19 -2.52 8.95
CA CYS A 90 -3.66 -3.84 9.38
C CYS A 90 -2.94 -4.27 10.68
N ALA A 91 -3.12 -5.52 11.12
CA ALA A 91 -2.18 -6.19 12.04
C ALA A 91 -1.23 -7.09 11.22
N PRO A 92 0.11 -7.15 11.45
CA PRO A 92 0.97 -6.44 12.45
C PRO A 92 1.39 -4.95 12.28
N PRO A 93 1.02 -4.14 11.26
CA PRO A 93 1.58 -2.80 11.09
C PRO A 93 1.15 -1.81 12.16
N ARG A 94 -0.04 -1.98 12.74
CA ARG A 94 -0.43 -1.18 13.91
C ARG A 94 0.47 -1.48 15.11
N ASP A 95 0.76 -2.75 15.37
CA ASP A 95 1.60 -3.15 16.50
C ASP A 95 3.02 -2.58 16.34
N MET A 96 3.58 -2.61 15.13
CA MET A 96 4.84 -1.93 14.83
C MET A 96 4.77 -0.42 15.01
N ALA A 97 3.69 0.22 14.57
CA ALA A 97 3.52 1.66 14.70
C ALA A 97 3.37 2.07 16.18
N VAL A 98 2.78 1.20 17.02
CA VAL A 98 2.76 1.37 18.48
C VAL A 98 4.16 1.20 19.06
N GLU A 99 4.90 0.14 18.70
CA GLU A 99 6.27 -0.11 19.16
C GLU A 99 7.24 1.01 18.76
N ALA A 100 7.06 1.58 17.57
CA ALA A 100 7.85 2.71 17.06
C ALA A 100 7.41 4.06 17.63
N GLY A 101 6.38 4.12 18.48
CA GLY A 101 5.85 5.36 19.07
C GLY A 101 5.18 6.29 18.05
N GLN A 102 4.73 5.76 16.92
CA GLN A 102 4.07 6.51 15.83
C GLN A 102 2.56 6.65 16.06
N VAL A 103 1.95 5.74 16.83
CA VAL A 103 0.53 5.78 17.23
C VAL A 103 0.36 5.32 18.69
N GLU A 104 -0.68 5.80 19.38
CA GLU A 104 -0.96 5.40 20.78
C GLU A 104 -1.40 3.94 20.90
N ALA A 105 -0.90 3.26 21.94
CA ALA A 105 -1.40 1.96 22.38
C ALA A 105 -2.82 2.12 22.95
N TYR A 106 -3.68 1.14 22.68
CA TYR A 106 -5.05 1.09 23.23
C TYR A 106 -5.09 0.28 24.53
#